data_AF-A0A7S1RU06-F1
#
_entry.id   AF-A0A7S1RU06-F1
#
_cell.length_a   1.000
_cell.length_b   1.000
_cell.length_c   1.000
_cell.angle_alpha   90.00
_cell.angle_beta   90.00
_cell.angle_gamma   90.00
#
_symmetry.space_group_name_H-M   'P 1'
#
loop_
_entity.id
_entity.type
_entity.pdbx_description
1 polymer ?
#
loop_
_entity_poly.entity_id
_entity_poly.type
_entity_poly.pdbx_seq_one_letter_code
_entity_poly.pdbx_strand_id
1 'polypeptide(L)'
;LKPLPALGAIQPSNTALSFRASHVLIAMAGGISALLLAASAGTAAGILIKDASTAASDPWPNFRGVPPNQFGTTEVVVPKNLSGALRFSWHHPAGRYRITVAGGPVIDAEGSFYLAGSDGIRKLSRDGKEVWHYKQADNHLNNEPALHGGRVYGSDQNGVAFALDARDGSTVWRRKLARKNGGDAGYPAAYDGIFVVGAEEGH
;
A
#
# COMPACT_ATOMS: atom_id res chain seq x y z
N LEU A 1 10.71 38.71 -31.55
CA LEU A 1 10.33 37.94 -30.34
C LEU A 1 11.49 38.04 -29.35
N LYS A 2 11.27 38.64 -28.18
CA LYS A 2 12.30 38.94 -27.15
C LYS A 2 12.35 37.76 -26.15
N PRO A 3 13.52 37.22 -25.75
CA PRO A 3 13.55 36.13 -24.78
C PRO A 3 13.28 36.65 -23.35
N LEU A 4 12.52 35.85 -22.58
CA LEU A 4 12.24 36.05 -21.15
C LEU A 4 13.47 35.69 -20.29
N PRO A 5 13.69 36.33 -19.13
CA PRO A 5 14.81 36.03 -18.26
C PRO A 5 14.63 34.71 -17.50
N ALA A 6 15.74 34.01 -17.28
CA ALA A 6 15.82 32.74 -16.57
C ALA A 6 15.45 32.89 -15.08
N LEU A 7 14.57 32.03 -14.59
CA LEU A 7 14.26 31.88 -13.16
C LEU A 7 15.40 31.12 -12.47
N GLY A 8 15.98 31.75 -11.44
CA GLY A 8 17.07 31.20 -10.63
C GLY A 8 16.64 29.98 -9.81
N ALA A 9 17.54 29.00 -9.72
CA ALA A 9 17.38 27.81 -8.92
C ALA A 9 17.33 28.13 -7.42
N ILE A 10 16.27 27.70 -6.74
CA ILE A 10 16.15 27.73 -5.28
C ILE A 10 16.71 26.41 -4.74
N GLN A 11 17.83 26.46 -4.02
CA GLN A 11 18.34 25.31 -3.27
C GLN A 11 17.58 25.17 -1.94
N PRO A 12 17.08 23.98 -1.57
CA PRO A 12 16.59 23.76 -0.21
C PRO A 12 17.76 23.55 0.76
N SER A 13 17.75 24.35 1.82
CA SER A 13 18.71 24.37 2.93
C SER A 13 18.54 23.15 3.84
N ASN A 14 19.62 22.40 4.06
CA ASN A 14 19.72 21.38 5.11
C ASN A 14 19.74 22.04 6.50
N THR A 15 18.65 21.91 7.25
CA THR A 15 18.65 22.15 8.70
C THR A 15 18.05 20.92 9.39
N ALA A 16 18.90 20.06 9.91
CA ALA A 16 18.55 19.00 10.85
C ALA A 16 18.58 19.56 12.28
N LEU A 17 17.65 19.12 13.14
CA LEU A 17 17.59 19.12 14.62
C LEU A 17 16.09 19.01 14.99
N SER A 18 15.57 18.26 15.95
CA SER A 18 16.08 17.46 17.07
C SER A 18 14.91 16.57 17.54
N PHE A 19 15.20 15.36 18.04
CA PHE A 19 14.24 14.47 18.69
C PHE A 19 13.67 15.08 20.00
N ARG A 20 12.39 14.81 20.29
CA ARG A 20 11.87 14.69 21.67
C ARG A 20 10.92 13.49 21.75
N ALA A 21 11.35 12.47 22.50
CA ALA A 21 10.51 11.38 22.96
C ALA A 21 9.90 11.76 24.32
N SER A 22 8.59 11.67 24.45
CA SER A 22 7.81 11.60 25.70
C SER A 22 6.40 11.19 25.24
N HIS A 23 5.80 10.06 25.62
CA HIS A 23 5.49 9.67 26.99
C HIS A 23 5.40 8.14 27.09
N VAL A 24 5.97 7.61 28.16
CA VAL A 24 5.72 6.26 28.67
C VAL A 24 4.44 6.31 29.50
N LEU A 25 3.45 5.50 29.15
CA LEU A 25 2.28 5.23 29.99
C LEU A 25 2.41 3.81 30.53
N ILE A 26 2.93 3.70 31.75
CA ILE A 26 2.87 2.50 32.58
C ILE A 26 1.58 2.62 33.40
N ALA A 27 0.63 1.73 33.16
CA ALA A 27 -0.47 1.48 34.08
C ALA A 27 -0.19 0.15 34.79
N MET A 28 0.12 0.22 36.08
CA MET A 28 0.28 -0.93 36.97
C MET A 28 -0.95 -1.02 37.87
N ALA A 29 -1.65 -2.16 37.83
CA ALA A 29 -2.43 -2.68 38.95
C ALA A 29 -2.75 -4.17 38.72
N GLY A 30 -2.23 -5.04 39.58
CA GLY A 30 -2.59 -6.47 39.66
C GLY A 30 -1.39 -7.39 39.57
N GLY A 31 -0.97 -7.97 40.69
CA GLY A 31 0.30 -8.68 40.84
C GLY A 31 0.38 -10.05 40.17
N ILE A 32 1.61 -10.50 39.91
CA ILE A 32 2.23 -11.73 40.46
C ILE A 32 3.68 -11.80 39.93
N SER A 33 4.60 -11.84 40.89
CA SER A 33 5.97 -12.39 40.90
C SER A 33 6.90 -12.26 39.68
N ALA A 34 8.00 -11.54 39.91
CA ALA A 34 9.23 -11.61 39.15
C ALA A 34 9.84 -13.02 39.20
N LEU A 35 10.24 -13.54 38.05
CA LEU A 35 11.20 -14.63 37.94
C LEU A 35 12.37 -14.15 37.07
N LEU A 36 13.45 -13.71 37.73
CA LEU A 36 14.74 -13.49 37.08
C LEU A 36 15.39 -14.87 36.85
N LEU A 37 15.41 -15.33 35.61
CA LEU A 37 16.33 -16.38 35.18
C LEU A 37 17.58 -15.71 34.60
N ALA A 38 18.63 -15.66 35.40
CA ALA A 38 19.99 -15.54 34.90
C ALA A 38 20.36 -16.88 34.25
N ALA A 39 20.49 -16.90 32.93
CA ALA A 39 21.06 -18.02 32.19
C ALA A 39 22.38 -17.59 31.56
N SER A 40 23.39 -18.40 31.83
CA SER A 40 24.82 -18.26 31.58
C SER A 40 25.21 -17.90 30.15
N ALA A 41 26.28 -17.10 30.03
CA ALA A 41 27.02 -16.84 28.81
C ALA A 41 27.44 -18.15 28.11
N GLY A 42 26.79 -18.47 27.01
CA GLY A 42 27.24 -19.44 26.04
C GLY A 42 27.59 -18.72 24.74
N THR A 43 28.84 -18.79 24.32
CA THR A 43 29.32 -18.27 23.04
C THR A 43 28.74 -19.13 21.92
N ALA A 44 27.49 -18.88 21.53
CA ALA A 44 27.00 -19.31 20.24
C ALA A 44 27.43 -18.26 19.23
N ALA A 45 28.31 -18.63 18.30
CA ALA A 45 28.51 -17.88 17.06
C ALA A 45 27.20 -17.90 16.27
N GLY A 46 26.28 -17.02 16.67
CA GLY A 46 25.04 -16.80 15.96
C GLY A 46 25.39 -16.24 14.59
N ILE A 47 24.99 -16.97 13.55
CA ILE A 47 24.86 -16.38 12.22
C ILE A 47 23.91 -15.20 12.40
N LEU A 48 24.47 -13.99 12.34
CA LEU A 48 23.69 -12.77 12.20
C LEU A 48 23.03 -12.85 10.81
N ILE A 49 21.84 -13.47 10.75
CA ILE A 49 20.89 -13.12 9.73
C ILE A 49 20.54 -11.68 10.05
N LYS A 50 21.16 -10.73 9.34
CA LYS A 50 20.70 -9.36 9.33
C LYS A 50 19.22 -9.43 8.99
N ASP A 51 18.37 -9.09 9.95
CA ASP A 51 16.95 -8.89 9.72
C ASP A 51 16.79 -8.06 8.44
N ALA A 52 16.20 -8.66 7.41
CA ALA A 52 15.74 -7.95 6.22
C ALA A 52 14.53 -7.02 6.52
N SER A 53 14.31 -6.69 7.79
CA SER A 53 13.11 -6.01 8.30
C SER A 53 13.21 -4.48 8.26
N THR A 54 14.33 -3.90 7.84
CA THR A 54 14.49 -2.45 7.70
C THR A 54 14.80 -1.99 6.27
N ALA A 55 14.43 -2.80 5.26
CA ALA A 55 14.36 -2.29 3.89
C ALA A 55 13.30 -1.17 3.87
N ALA A 56 13.80 0.07 3.72
CA ALA A 56 13.00 1.29 3.57
C ALA A 56 11.81 0.99 2.67
N SER A 57 10.61 1.26 3.15
CA SER A 57 9.42 1.11 2.34
C SER A 57 9.45 2.14 1.23
N ASP A 58 9.51 1.66 -0.01
CA ASP A 58 9.23 2.45 -1.19
C ASP A 58 7.76 2.20 -1.53
N PRO A 59 6.83 3.01 -1.00
CA PRO A 59 5.41 2.79 -1.22
C PRO A 59 5.07 3.00 -2.70
N TRP A 60 4.03 2.34 -3.16
CA TRP A 60 3.48 2.50 -4.51
C TRP A 60 1.97 2.68 -4.42
N PRO A 61 1.49 3.82 -3.90
CA PRO A 61 0.09 3.97 -3.48
C PRO A 61 -0.90 4.18 -4.63
N ASN A 62 -0.43 4.45 -5.85
CA ASN A 62 -1.25 4.69 -7.03
C ASN A 62 -0.61 4.06 -8.27
N PHE A 63 -1.36 3.96 -9.38
CA PHE A 63 -0.94 3.26 -10.60
C PHE A 63 0.41 3.66 -11.21
N ARG A 64 0.87 4.90 -10.95
CA ARG A 64 2.16 5.43 -11.43
C ARG A 64 3.11 5.84 -10.31
N GLY A 65 2.92 5.31 -9.11
CA GLY A 65 3.79 5.54 -7.96
C GLY A 65 3.23 6.55 -6.97
N VAL A 66 4.12 7.39 -6.43
CA VAL A 66 3.85 8.24 -5.27
C VAL A 66 3.55 9.69 -5.69
N PRO A 67 2.32 10.20 -5.48
CA PRO A 67 2.04 11.61 -5.73
C PRO A 67 2.93 12.55 -4.89
N PRO A 68 3.26 13.76 -5.40
CA PRO A 68 2.83 14.33 -6.68
C PRO A 68 3.60 13.77 -7.90
N ASN A 69 4.63 12.95 -7.69
CA ASN A 69 5.54 12.46 -8.72
C ASN A 69 5.13 11.09 -9.26
N GLN A 70 4.34 11.06 -10.33
CA GLN A 70 3.77 9.83 -10.89
C GLN A 70 4.41 9.45 -12.24
N PHE A 71 5.61 8.86 -12.20
CA PHE A 71 6.37 8.53 -13.42
C PHE A 71 6.28 7.06 -13.83
N GLY A 72 5.71 6.19 -12.99
CA GLY A 72 5.75 4.75 -13.22
C GLY A 72 7.16 4.17 -13.10
N THR A 73 8.06 4.88 -12.41
CA THR A 73 9.44 4.45 -12.13
C THR A 73 9.75 4.63 -10.65
N THR A 74 10.70 3.85 -10.16
CA THR A 74 11.29 4.01 -8.82
C THR A 74 12.79 4.21 -8.95
N GLU A 75 13.38 4.95 -8.00
CA GLU A 75 14.82 5.07 -7.83
C GLU A 75 15.41 3.83 -7.11
N VAL A 76 14.56 2.94 -6.59
CA VAL A 76 14.99 1.69 -5.97
C VAL A 76 15.72 0.82 -6.99
N VAL A 77 17.00 0.59 -6.72
CA VAL A 77 17.83 -0.31 -7.51
C VAL A 77 17.51 -1.75 -7.11
N VAL A 78 16.78 -2.45 -7.97
CA VAL A 78 16.43 -3.86 -7.77
C VAL A 78 17.58 -4.79 -8.16
N PRO A 79 17.77 -5.94 -7.48
CA PRO A 79 18.76 -6.94 -7.87
C PRO A 79 18.51 -7.44 -9.29
N LYS A 80 19.56 -7.52 -10.11
CA LYS A 80 19.47 -8.07 -11.48
C LYS A 80 19.25 -9.59 -11.49
N ASN A 81 19.69 -10.29 -10.44
CA ASN A 81 19.46 -11.72 -10.26
C ASN A 81 18.22 -11.93 -9.39
N LEU A 82 17.09 -12.21 -10.04
CA LEU A 82 15.80 -12.42 -9.39
C LEU A 82 15.66 -13.83 -8.79
N SER A 83 16.47 -14.79 -9.24
CA SER A 83 16.41 -16.19 -8.82
C SER A 83 16.77 -16.38 -7.34
N GLY A 84 17.67 -15.54 -6.81
CA GLY A 84 18.02 -15.52 -5.38
C GLY A 84 17.21 -14.52 -4.55
N ALA A 85 16.32 -13.75 -5.17
CA ALA A 85 15.59 -12.64 -4.56
C ALA A 85 14.06 -12.86 -4.53
N LEU A 86 13.57 -14.01 -5.00
CA LEU A 86 12.15 -14.35 -4.89
C LEU A 86 11.77 -14.48 -3.42
N ARG A 87 11.09 -13.45 -2.90
CA ARG A 87 10.70 -13.39 -1.48
C ARG A 87 9.52 -14.29 -1.16
N PHE A 88 8.52 -14.30 -2.04
CA PHE A 88 7.36 -15.17 -1.93
C PHE A 88 6.70 -15.35 -3.30
N SER A 89 5.84 -16.36 -3.39
CA SER A 89 4.85 -16.46 -4.46
C SER A 89 3.48 -16.61 -3.82
N TRP A 90 2.46 -16.00 -4.43
CA TRP A 90 1.08 -16.14 -4.01
C TRP A 90 0.26 -16.76 -5.12
N HIS A 91 -0.69 -17.59 -4.74
CA HIS A 91 -1.75 -18.06 -5.63
C HIS A 91 -3.07 -17.95 -4.90
N HIS A 92 -4.15 -17.78 -5.67
CA HIS A 92 -5.49 -17.69 -5.09
C HIS A 92 -5.80 -18.96 -4.28
N PRO A 93 -6.47 -18.85 -3.09
CA PRO A 93 -6.73 -19.98 -2.21
C PRO A 93 -7.49 -21.13 -2.88
N ALA A 94 -8.37 -20.83 -3.83
CA ALA A 94 -9.09 -21.82 -4.62
C ALA A 94 -8.36 -22.31 -5.90
N GLY A 95 -7.04 -22.07 -6.01
CA GLY A 95 -6.20 -22.60 -7.09
C GLY A 95 -5.64 -21.56 -8.06
N ARG A 96 -4.78 -22.01 -8.98
CA ARG A 96 -4.15 -21.16 -10.01
C ARG A 96 -5.19 -20.72 -11.05
N TYR A 97 -4.97 -19.54 -11.64
CA TYR A 97 -5.82 -18.97 -12.70
C TYR A 97 -7.29 -18.75 -12.30
N ARG A 98 -7.57 -18.62 -11.00
CA ARG A 98 -8.94 -18.56 -10.49
C ARG A 98 -9.63 -17.22 -10.67
N ILE A 99 -8.84 -16.15 -10.77
CA ILE A 99 -9.30 -14.77 -10.88
C ILE A 99 -8.55 -14.05 -12.00
N THR A 100 -9.21 -13.04 -12.56
CA THR A 100 -8.54 -12.03 -13.40
C THR A 100 -8.16 -10.87 -12.51
N VAL A 101 -6.91 -10.42 -12.59
CA VAL A 101 -6.45 -9.20 -11.91
C VAL A 101 -6.80 -8.01 -12.80
N ALA A 102 -7.50 -7.02 -12.24
CA ALA A 102 -8.07 -5.91 -13.00
C ALA A 102 -7.07 -4.76 -13.29
N GLY A 103 -5.92 -4.72 -12.61
CA GLY A 103 -4.91 -3.67 -12.72
C GLY A 103 -3.60 -4.02 -11.99
N GLY A 104 -2.73 -3.03 -11.78
CA GLY A 104 -1.47 -3.22 -11.05
C GLY A 104 -1.69 -3.41 -9.53
N PRO A 105 -0.73 -4.03 -8.82
CA PRO A 105 -0.71 -3.97 -7.37
C PRO A 105 -0.28 -2.58 -6.89
N VAL A 106 -0.89 -2.11 -5.81
CA VAL A 106 -0.38 -0.96 -5.03
C VAL A 106 0.24 -1.44 -3.72
N ILE A 107 1.20 -0.66 -3.20
CA ILE A 107 2.00 -0.98 -2.02
C ILE A 107 1.89 0.16 -1.01
N ASP A 108 1.55 -0.16 0.25
CA ASP A 108 1.54 0.84 1.34
C ASP A 108 2.95 1.09 1.93
N ALA A 109 3.03 2.05 2.85
CA ALA A 109 4.27 2.40 3.53
C ALA A 109 4.80 1.29 4.46
N GLU A 110 4.02 0.25 4.72
CA GLU A 110 4.44 -0.92 5.48
C GLU A 110 4.99 -2.02 4.54
N GLY A 111 4.82 -1.87 3.23
CA GLY A 111 5.17 -2.88 2.22
C GLY A 111 4.12 -3.97 2.07
N SER A 112 2.90 -3.71 2.51
CA SER A 112 1.74 -4.54 2.23
C SER A 112 1.23 -4.27 0.82
N PHE A 113 0.84 -5.32 0.10
CA PHE A 113 0.39 -5.26 -1.29
C PHE A 113 -1.12 -5.36 -1.37
N TYR A 114 -1.75 -4.61 -2.27
CA TYR A 114 -3.19 -4.67 -2.51
C TYR A 114 -3.44 -5.13 -3.93
N LEU A 115 -4.26 -6.16 -4.08
CA LEU A 115 -4.60 -6.78 -5.37
C LEU A 115 -6.10 -6.67 -5.61
N ALA A 116 -6.49 -6.00 -6.68
CA ALA A 116 -7.85 -6.03 -7.19
C ALA A 116 -8.03 -7.17 -8.19
N GLY A 117 -8.88 -8.12 -7.83
CA GLY A 117 -9.33 -9.21 -8.69
C GLY A 117 -10.80 -9.07 -9.06
N SER A 118 -11.24 -9.91 -9.99
CA SER A 118 -12.66 -10.03 -10.38
C SER A 118 -13.60 -10.36 -9.22
N ASP A 119 -13.08 -10.83 -8.09
CA ASP A 119 -13.83 -11.21 -6.88
C ASP A 119 -13.60 -10.25 -5.69
N GLY A 120 -12.99 -9.09 -5.95
CA GLY A 120 -12.80 -8.03 -4.96
C GLY A 120 -11.33 -7.67 -4.69
N ILE A 121 -11.07 -7.04 -3.55
CA ILE A 121 -9.74 -6.52 -3.20
C ILE A 121 -9.15 -7.34 -2.05
N ARG A 122 -7.88 -7.69 -2.15
CA ARG A 122 -7.14 -8.33 -1.06
C ARG A 122 -5.99 -7.46 -0.61
N LYS A 123 -5.73 -7.46 0.69
CA LYS A 123 -4.46 -7.02 1.25
C LYS A 123 -3.59 -8.24 1.56
N LEU A 124 -2.37 -8.23 1.05
CA LEU A 124 -1.33 -9.19 1.39
C LEU A 124 -0.27 -8.52 2.26
N SER A 125 0.29 -9.25 3.22
CA SER A 125 1.45 -8.82 3.98
C SER A 125 2.70 -8.76 3.10
N ARG A 126 3.77 -8.16 3.62
CA ARG A 126 5.09 -8.10 2.94
C ARG A 126 5.66 -9.49 2.58
N ASP A 127 5.19 -10.53 3.27
CA ASP A 127 5.59 -11.93 3.03
C ASP A 127 4.52 -12.74 2.27
N GLY A 128 3.53 -12.06 1.67
CA GLY A 128 2.54 -12.68 0.79
C GLY A 128 1.37 -13.36 1.48
N LYS A 129 1.19 -13.18 2.79
CA LYS A 129 0.04 -13.75 3.51
C LYS A 129 -1.18 -12.86 3.33
N GLU A 130 -2.34 -13.44 3.01
CA GLU A 130 -3.59 -12.68 2.97
C GLU A 130 -3.94 -12.15 4.38
N VAL A 131 -4.13 -10.84 4.49
CA VAL A 131 -4.50 -10.13 5.72
C VAL A 131 -6.03 -10.00 5.78
N TRP A 132 -6.63 -9.56 4.68
CA TRP A 132 -8.07 -9.48 4.51
C TRP A 132 -8.46 -9.58 3.03
N HIS A 133 -9.72 -9.94 2.79
CA HIS A 133 -10.36 -9.96 1.47
C HIS A 133 -11.70 -9.24 1.53
N TYR A 134 -11.78 -8.09 0.86
CA TYR A 134 -13.04 -7.43 0.55
C TYR A 134 -13.69 -8.14 -0.64
N LYS A 135 -14.73 -8.93 -0.36
CA LYS A 135 -15.52 -9.61 -1.38
C LYS A 135 -16.53 -8.64 -1.96
N GLN A 136 -16.48 -8.45 -3.28
CA GLN A 136 -17.53 -7.72 -3.96
C GLN A 136 -18.64 -8.67 -4.41
N ALA A 137 -19.87 -8.41 -3.98
CA ALA A 137 -20.98 -9.33 -4.16
C ALA A 137 -21.47 -9.41 -5.62
N ASP A 138 -21.57 -8.26 -6.30
CA ASP A 138 -22.42 -8.18 -7.50
C ASP A 138 -21.69 -7.74 -8.77
N ASN A 139 -20.49 -7.14 -8.65
CA ASN A 139 -19.89 -6.40 -9.75
C ASN A 139 -18.38 -6.62 -9.87
N HIS A 140 -17.92 -6.68 -11.12
CA HIS A 140 -16.51 -6.75 -11.44
C HIS A 140 -15.82 -5.41 -11.12
N LEU A 141 -14.71 -5.51 -10.40
CA LEU A 141 -13.73 -4.45 -10.36
C LEU A 141 -12.99 -4.44 -11.69
N ASN A 142 -12.85 -3.27 -12.29
CA ASN A 142 -12.09 -3.05 -13.52
C ASN A 142 -10.94 -2.05 -13.32
N ASN A 143 -10.58 -1.76 -12.07
CA ASN A 143 -9.52 -0.82 -11.75
C ASN A 143 -8.54 -1.35 -10.73
N GLU A 144 -7.34 -0.78 -10.81
CA GLU A 144 -6.35 -0.77 -9.75
C GLU A 144 -6.87 0.09 -8.58
N PRO A 145 -6.69 -0.33 -7.32
CA PRO A 145 -7.08 0.52 -6.20
C PRO A 145 -6.06 1.65 -5.99
N ALA A 146 -6.50 2.73 -5.34
CA ALA A 146 -5.62 3.81 -4.89
C ALA A 146 -5.55 3.83 -3.36
N LEU A 147 -4.38 4.18 -2.80
CA LEU A 147 -4.16 4.28 -1.36
C LEU A 147 -3.94 5.74 -0.94
N HIS A 148 -4.68 6.18 0.07
CA HIS A 148 -4.40 7.48 0.69
C HIS A 148 -5.01 7.58 2.08
N GLY A 149 -4.26 8.10 3.05
CA GLY A 149 -4.76 8.40 4.40
C GLY A 149 -5.37 7.20 5.13
N GLY A 150 -4.74 6.02 5.02
CA GLY A 150 -5.21 4.78 5.67
C GLY A 150 -6.44 4.15 5.02
N ARG A 151 -6.77 4.55 3.79
CA ARG A 151 -7.92 4.03 3.04
C ARG A 151 -7.51 3.45 1.70
N VAL A 152 -8.27 2.45 1.26
CA VAL A 152 -8.19 1.86 -0.08
C VAL A 152 -9.40 2.34 -0.86
N TYR A 153 -9.18 2.96 -2.01
CA TYR A 153 -10.24 3.49 -2.85
C TYR A 153 -10.33 2.69 -4.15
N GLY A 154 -11.54 2.55 -4.65
CA GLY A 154 -11.78 1.91 -5.93
C GLY A 154 -13.18 2.21 -6.43
N SER A 155 -13.51 1.62 -7.57
CA SER A 155 -14.87 1.63 -8.08
C SER A 155 -15.18 0.38 -8.89
N ASP A 156 -16.46 0.10 -9.10
CA ASP A 156 -16.89 -1.01 -9.92
C ASP A 156 -17.32 -0.57 -11.33
N GLN A 157 -17.51 -1.54 -12.24
CA GLN A 157 -18.01 -1.27 -13.61
C GLN A 157 -19.39 -0.61 -13.63
N ASN A 158 -20.14 -0.70 -12.54
CA ASN A 158 -21.44 -0.06 -12.40
C ASN A 158 -21.32 1.35 -11.83
N GLY A 159 -20.16 2.01 -11.88
CA GLY A 159 -20.06 3.42 -11.48
C GLY A 159 -20.23 3.64 -9.98
N VAL A 160 -20.10 2.60 -9.16
CA VAL A 160 -20.09 2.74 -7.70
C VAL A 160 -18.65 2.91 -7.24
N ALA A 161 -18.33 4.06 -6.64
CA ALA A 161 -17.08 4.28 -5.93
C ALA A 161 -17.21 3.87 -4.46
N PHE A 162 -16.10 3.49 -3.85
CA PHE A 162 -16.05 3.11 -2.44
C PHE A 162 -14.70 3.46 -1.82
N ALA A 163 -14.68 3.51 -0.49
CA ALA A 163 -13.47 3.44 0.31
C ALA A 163 -13.57 2.33 1.35
N LEU A 164 -12.46 1.63 1.54
CA LEU A 164 -12.26 0.63 2.56
C LEU A 164 -11.24 1.12 3.59
N ASP A 165 -11.36 0.67 4.83
CA ASP A 165 -10.33 0.85 5.84
C ASP A 165 -9.16 -0.09 5.51
N ALA A 166 -7.94 0.46 5.41
CA ALA A 166 -6.77 -0.34 5.00
C ALA A 166 -6.36 -1.39 6.04
N ARG A 167 -6.83 -1.28 7.29
CA ARG A 167 -6.48 -2.19 8.39
C ARG A 167 -7.24 -3.49 8.32
N ASP A 168 -8.54 -3.43 8.02
CA ASP A 168 -9.44 -4.59 8.09
C ASP A 168 -10.27 -4.85 6.82
N GLY A 169 -10.21 -3.95 5.82
CA GLY A 169 -10.96 -4.05 4.58
C GLY A 169 -12.45 -3.72 4.72
N SER A 170 -12.89 -3.21 5.87
CA SER A 170 -14.28 -2.80 6.09
C SER A 170 -14.65 -1.58 5.23
N THR A 171 -15.90 -1.55 4.75
CA THR A 171 -16.37 -0.42 3.94
C THR A 171 -16.59 0.83 4.80
N VAL A 172 -15.84 1.89 4.51
CA VAL A 172 -16.00 3.21 5.14
C VAL A 172 -17.16 3.96 4.49
N TRP A 173 -17.22 3.96 3.16
CA TRP A 173 -18.33 4.53 2.40
C TRP A 173 -18.45 3.88 1.02
N ARG A 174 -19.64 4.05 0.42
CA ARG A 174 -19.96 3.60 -0.93
C ARG A 174 -20.96 4.57 -1.57
N ARG A 175 -20.73 4.96 -2.82
CA ARG A 175 -21.50 5.99 -3.54
C ARG A 175 -21.63 5.66 -5.02
N LYS A 176 -22.83 5.77 -5.56
CA LYS A 176 -23.10 5.69 -7.00
C LYS A 176 -22.74 7.06 -7.62
N LEU A 177 -21.74 7.09 -8.49
CA LEU A 177 -21.27 8.31 -9.15
C LEU A 177 -21.73 8.39 -10.62
N ALA A 178 -21.93 7.23 -11.24
CA ALA A 178 -22.28 7.13 -12.65
C ALA A 178 -23.13 5.88 -12.93
N ARG A 179 -23.83 5.86 -14.07
CA ARG A 179 -24.60 4.68 -14.48
C ARG A 179 -23.67 3.49 -14.69
N LYS A 180 -22.51 3.74 -15.30
CA LYS A 180 -21.40 2.82 -15.55
C LYS A 180 -20.05 3.51 -15.44
N ASN A 181 -19.02 2.72 -15.11
CA ASN A 181 -17.63 3.09 -15.35
C ASN A 181 -17.18 2.46 -16.66
N GLY A 182 -16.50 3.24 -17.49
CA GLY A 182 -15.96 2.76 -18.75
C GLY A 182 -14.82 1.77 -18.58
N GLY A 183 -14.48 1.08 -19.68
CA GLY A 183 -13.30 0.23 -19.73
C GLY A 183 -12.01 0.96 -19.36
N ASP A 184 -11.96 2.26 -19.66
CA ASP A 184 -10.79 3.12 -19.43
C ASP A 184 -10.75 3.76 -18.03
N ALA A 185 -11.72 3.47 -17.15
CA ALA A 185 -11.74 3.96 -15.76
C ALA A 185 -10.77 3.20 -14.83
N GLY A 186 -9.79 2.50 -15.39
CA GLY A 186 -8.92 1.54 -14.70
C GLY A 186 -7.92 2.11 -13.71
N TYR A 187 -7.72 3.43 -13.71
CA TYR A 187 -6.60 4.10 -13.02
C TYR A 187 -7.06 5.26 -12.13
N PRO A 188 -7.78 4.98 -11.03
CA PRO A 188 -8.08 6.02 -10.06
C PRO A 188 -6.80 6.53 -9.38
N ALA A 189 -6.89 7.74 -8.82
CA ALA A 189 -5.83 8.34 -8.02
C ALA A 189 -6.38 8.87 -6.71
N ALA A 190 -5.62 8.73 -5.62
CA ALA A 190 -5.94 9.29 -4.33
C ALA A 190 -4.75 10.08 -3.76
N TYR A 191 -4.97 11.35 -3.45
CA TYR A 191 -3.95 12.23 -2.88
C TYR A 191 -4.60 13.45 -2.20
N ASP A 192 -3.99 13.92 -1.12
CA ASP A 192 -4.41 15.09 -0.35
C ASP A 192 -5.92 15.13 -0.03
N GLY A 193 -6.43 13.99 0.44
CA GLY A 193 -7.86 13.81 0.76
C GLY A 193 -8.80 13.71 -0.45
N ILE A 194 -8.29 13.82 -1.67
CA ILE A 194 -9.07 13.75 -2.91
C ILE A 194 -8.91 12.35 -3.53
N PHE A 195 -10.03 11.78 -3.97
CA PHE A 195 -10.07 10.59 -4.81
C PHE A 195 -10.68 10.96 -6.17
N VAL A 196 -9.96 10.64 -7.25
CA VAL A 196 -10.37 10.91 -8.64
C VAL A 196 -10.54 9.60 -9.37
N VAL A 197 -11.66 9.45 -10.08
CA VAL A 197 -11.97 8.28 -10.89
C VAL A 197 -12.72 8.71 -12.16
N GLY A 198 -12.43 8.04 -13.27
CA GLY A 198 -13.15 8.23 -14.52
C GLY A 198 -14.52 7.57 -14.50
N ALA A 199 -15.48 8.17 -15.19
CA ALA A 199 -16.81 7.61 -15.41
C ALA A 199 -17.27 7.90 -16.84
N GLU A 200 -17.94 6.93 -17.49
CA GLU A 200 -18.38 7.09 -18.89
C GLU A 200 -19.70 7.83 -19.02
N GLU A 201 -20.52 7.86 -17.96
CA GLU A 201 -21.84 8.49 -17.98
C GLU A 201 -22.19 9.02 -16.59
N GLY A 202 -21.82 10.28 -16.33
CA GLY A 202 -22.10 10.96 -15.07
C GLY A 202 -23.61 10.98 -14.76
N HIS A 203 -23.94 10.84 -13.47
CA HIS A 203 -25.30 11.00 -12.96
C HIS A 203 -25.70 12.45 -12.80
#